data_AF-A0A923N8Q3-F1
#
_entry.id   AF-A0A923N8Q3-F1
#
_cell.length_a   1.000
_cell.length_b   1.000
_cell.length_c   1.000
_cell.angle_alpha   90.00
_cell.angle_beta   90.00
_cell.angle_gamma   90.00
#
_symmetry.space_group_name_H-M   'P 1'
#
loop_
_entity.id
_entity.type
_entity.pdbx_description
1 polymer ?
#
loop_
_entity_poly.entity_id
_entity_poly.type
_entity_poly.pdbx_seq_one_letter_code
_entity_poly.pdbx_strand_id
1 'polypeptide(L)'
;MSLQTEVARFWDWAGMTPEHYSENRGLGEWEADYPNWDDLHKAADEVIDLLNKEFNHDLAQLLVYALAIDNESGTVLQHVQDKLESKLRFVRKAIFSDQPQARWQIAELLRNTEVEDREKLLVNLINRDKDKYVIRRALLSLSDVNHAKAVEFAKSFSKDQDPFLKLVSKQIINQKV
;
A
#
# COMPACT_ATOMS: atom_id res chain seq x y z
N MET A 1 23.73 -6.68 2.06
CA MET A 1 23.56 -5.90 0.82
C MET A 1 22.51 -4.84 1.10
N SER A 2 22.67 -3.59 0.62
CA SER A 2 21.73 -2.53 0.97
C SER A 2 20.40 -2.69 0.22
N LEU A 3 19.32 -2.13 0.76
CA LEU A 3 18.02 -2.16 0.07
C LEU A 3 18.05 -1.44 -1.28
N GLN A 4 18.91 -0.42 -1.44
CA GLN A 4 19.12 0.23 -2.72
C GLN A 4 19.60 -0.75 -3.79
N THR A 5 20.54 -1.64 -3.42
CA THR A 5 21.05 -2.64 -4.36
C THR A 5 20.01 -3.70 -4.68
N GLU A 6 19.25 -4.18 -3.69
CA GLU A 6 18.20 -5.19 -3.92
C GLU A 6 17.04 -4.66 -4.77
N VAL A 7 16.63 -3.40 -4.54
CA VAL A 7 15.63 -2.73 -5.39
C VAL A 7 16.16 -2.52 -6.81
N ALA A 8 17.42 -2.09 -6.97
CA ALA A 8 18.04 -1.99 -8.31
C ALA A 8 18.13 -3.35 -9.00
N ARG A 9 18.39 -4.42 -8.24
CA ARG A 9 18.44 -5.78 -8.78
C ARG A 9 17.07 -6.23 -9.29
N PHE A 10 16.02 -5.93 -8.54
CA PHE A 10 14.66 -6.24 -8.99
C PHE A 10 14.34 -5.50 -10.30
N TRP A 11 14.67 -4.22 -10.37
CA TRP A 11 14.42 -3.41 -11.56
C TRP A 11 15.20 -3.88 -12.79
N ASP A 12 16.44 -4.31 -12.60
CA ASP A 12 17.26 -4.90 -13.67
C ASP A 12 16.64 -6.21 -14.16
N TRP A 13 16.23 -7.07 -13.22
CA TRP A 13 15.57 -8.35 -13.54
C TRP A 13 14.26 -8.14 -14.30
N ALA A 14 13.44 -7.18 -13.87
CA ALA A 14 12.17 -6.85 -14.52
C ALA A 14 12.35 -6.15 -15.87
N GLY A 15 13.53 -5.57 -16.14
CA GLY A 15 13.75 -4.68 -17.29
C GLY A 15 12.91 -3.40 -17.22
N MET A 16 12.64 -2.92 -15.99
CA MET A 16 11.78 -1.76 -15.72
C MET A 16 12.44 -0.73 -14.79
N THR A 17 11.89 0.49 -14.80
CA THR A 17 12.17 1.53 -13.81
C THR A 17 10.97 1.66 -12.86
N PRO A 18 11.11 2.24 -11.65
CA PRO A 18 9.98 2.51 -10.78
C PRO A 18 8.85 3.29 -11.47
N GLU A 19 9.20 4.27 -12.30
CA GLU A 19 8.23 5.10 -13.03
C GLU A 19 7.49 4.26 -14.07
N HIS A 20 8.21 3.42 -14.82
CA HIS A 20 7.58 2.54 -15.80
C HIS A 20 6.69 1.48 -15.12
N TYR A 21 7.11 0.96 -13.96
CA TYR A 21 6.33 0.02 -13.18
C TYR A 21 4.99 0.63 -12.72
N SER A 22 4.99 1.87 -12.20
CA SER A 22 3.76 2.56 -11.78
C SER A 22 2.72 2.67 -12.92
N GLU A 23 3.18 2.92 -14.15
CA GLU A 23 2.30 3.18 -15.30
C GLU A 23 1.99 1.93 -16.11
N ASN A 24 2.92 0.97 -16.17
CA ASN A 24 2.92 -0.16 -17.11
C ASN A 24 3.32 -1.49 -16.44
N ARG A 25 3.02 -1.68 -15.14
CA ARG A 25 3.24 -2.94 -14.41
C ARG A 25 2.75 -4.19 -15.17
N GLY A 26 1.69 -4.05 -15.95
CA GLY A 26 0.98 -5.17 -16.57
C GLY A 26 -0.05 -5.82 -15.64
N LEU A 27 -0.57 -6.98 -16.05
CA LEU A 27 -1.55 -7.76 -15.30
C LEU A 27 -0.91 -9.01 -14.69
N GLY A 28 -1.56 -9.56 -13.67
CA GLY A 28 -1.10 -10.77 -12.97
C GLY A 28 -0.08 -10.47 -11.88
N GLU A 29 0.59 -11.53 -11.45
CA GLU A 29 1.46 -11.61 -10.28
C GLU A 29 2.87 -12.05 -10.69
N TRP A 30 3.36 -11.56 -11.84
CA TRP A 30 4.65 -12.00 -12.41
C TRP A 30 5.84 -11.64 -11.51
N GLU A 31 5.68 -10.69 -10.57
CA GLU A 31 6.71 -10.37 -9.58
C GLU A 31 6.99 -11.55 -8.65
N ALA A 32 6.04 -12.48 -8.49
CA ALA A 32 6.23 -13.66 -7.64
C ALA A 32 7.37 -14.56 -8.17
N ASP A 33 7.69 -14.46 -9.46
CA ASP A 33 8.78 -15.22 -10.11
C ASP A 33 10.17 -14.60 -9.84
N TYR A 34 10.25 -13.47 -9.11
CA TYR A 34 11.54 -12.86 -8.77
C TYR A 34 12.38 -13.78 -7.87
N PRO A 35 13.60 -14.19 -8.27
CA PRO A 35 14.34 -15.21 -7.55
C PRO A 35 15.00 -14.75 -6.24
N ASN A 36 15.09 -13.44 -5.97
CA ASN A 36 15.85 -12.88 -4.85
C ASN A 36 14.97 -12.22 -3.77
N TRP A 37 13.76 -12.74 -3.55
CA TRP A 37 12.86 -12.24 -2.50
C TRP A 37 13.49 -12.22 -1.10
N ASP A 38 14.18 -13.30 -0.71
CA ASP A 38 14.78 -13.42 0.63
C ASP A 38 15.81 -12.31 0.92
N ASP A 39 16.63 -11.96 -0.06
CA ASP A 39 17.62 -10.90 0.07
C ASP A 39 16.93 -9.53 0.15
N LEU A 40 15.88 -9.31 -0.64
CA LEU A 40 15.09 -8.08 -0.61
C LEU A 40 14.40 -7.89 0.73
N HIS A 41 13.78 -8.95 1.27
CA HIS A 41 13.11 -8.90 2.57
C HIS A 41 14.10 -8.63 3.69
N LYS A 42 15.27 -9.27 3.66
CA LYS A 42 16.31 -9.06 4.67
C LYS A 42 16.81 -7.61 4.65
N ALA A 43 17.00 -7.04 3.46
CA ALA A 43 17.43 -5.66 3.34
C ALA A 43 16.32 -4.67 3.73
N ALA A 44 15.05 -5.02 3.53
CA ALA A 44 13.92 -4.23 4.00
C ALA A 44 13.87 -4.20 5.53
N ASP A 45 14.12 -5.33 6.19
CA ASP A 45 14.18 -5.39 7.65
C ASP A 45 15.30 -4.51 8.20
N GLU A 46 16.50 -4.55 7.60
CA GLU A 46 17.61 -3.69 7.99
C GLU A 46 17.25 -2.20 7.85
N VAL A 47 16.50 -1.82 6.80
CA VAL A 47 16.03 -0.43 6.63
C VAL A 47 15.00 -0.05 7.70
N ILE A 48 14.10 -0.95 8.08
CA ILE A 48 13.14 -0.71 9.17
C ILE A 48 13.90 -0.42 10.47
N ASP A 49 14.92 -1.20 10.80
CA ASP A 49 15.75 -1.00 12.00
C ASP A 49 16.48 0.35 11.97
N LEU A 50 16.97 0.78 10.80
CA LEU A 50 17.58 2.10 10.63
C LEU A 50 16.55 3.22 10.80
N LEU A 51 15.36 3.08 10.24
CA LEU A 51 14.29 4.09 10.35
C LEU A 51 13.79 4.26 11.79
N ASN A 52 13.84 3.19 12.60
CA ASN A 52 13.51 3.24 14.03
C ASN A 52 14.55 4.06 14.82
N LYS A 53 15.84 4.02 14.43
CA LYS A 53 16.90 4.82 15.08
C LYS A 53 16.81 6.29 14.68
N GLU A 54 16.70 6.52 13.38
CA GLU A 54 16.58 7.84 12.79
C GLU A 54 15.84 7.76 11.45
N PHE A 55 14.77 8.54 11.31
CA PHE A 55 14.00 8.52 10.06
C PHE A 55 14.75 9.22 8.92
N ASN A 56 14.95 8.49 7.83
CA ASN A 56 15.59 8.98 6.63
C ASN A 56 14.63 8.90 5.44
N HIS A 57 14.49 10.01 4.70
CA HIS A 57 13.55 10.10 3.59
C HIS A 57 13.91 9.21 2.41
N ASP A 58 15.20 9.02 2.13
CA ASP A 58 15.67 8.18 1.02
C ASP A 58 15.47 6.71 1.35
N LEU A 59 15.81 6.29 2.57
CA LEU A 59 15.58 4.93 3.04
C LEU A 59 14.08 4.59 3.08
N ALA A 60 13.24 5.51 3.57
CA ALA A 60 11.80 5.33 3.51
C ALA A 60 11.29 5.23 2.06
N GLN A 61 11.88 5.95 1.09
CA GLN A 61 11.52 5.83 -0.32
C GLN A 61 11.87 4.46 -0.91
N LEU A 62 13.03 3.92 -0.54
CA LEU A 62 13.42 2.56 -0.94
C LEU A 62 12.46 1.52 -0.36
N LEU A 63 12.04 1.71 0.89
CA LEU A 63 11.03 0.86 1.51
C LEU A 63 9.65 0.97 0.84
N VAL A 64 9.25 2.14 0.32
CA VAL A 64 8.03 2.26 -0.52
C VAL A 64 8.16 1.44 -1.81
N TYR A 65 9.32 1.43 -2.46
CA TYR A 65 9.51 0.58 -3.65
C TYR A 65 9.48 -0.90 -3.29
N ALA A 66 10.13 -1.31 -2.21
CA ALA A 66 10.08 -2.70 -1.74
C ALA A 66 8.63 -3.12 -1.44
N LEU A 67 7.84 -2.24 -0.80
CA LEU A 67 6.40 -2.44 -0.57
C LEU A 67 5.64 -2.64 -1.91
N ALA A 68 5.82 -1.73 -2.87
CA ALA A 68 5.11 -1.78 -4.16
C ALA A 68 5.46 -3.00 -5.02
N ILE A 69 6.70 -3.47 -4.91
CA ILE A 69 7.18 -4.67 -5.59
C ILE A 69 6.56 -5.90 -4.91
N ASP A 70 6.64 -6.00 -3.58
CA ASP A 70 6.10 -7.09 -2.76
C ASP A 70 4.58 -6.99 -2.52
N ASN A 71 3.85 -6.64 -3.57
CA ASN A 71 2.40 -6.40 -3.50
C ASN A 71 1.57 -7.68 -3.38
N GLU A 72 2.10 -8.83 -3.80
CA GLU A 72 1.35 -10.09 -3.74
C GLU A 72 1.49 -10.76 -2.37
N SER A 73 2.72 -11.02 -1.90
CA SER A 73 2.92 -11.75 -0.65
C SER A 73 2.64 -10.91 0.60
N GLY A 74 2.82 -9.59 0.49
CA GLY A 74 2.63 -8.64 1.59
C GLY A 74 3.64 -8.79 2.74
N THR A 75 4.77 -9.44 2.52
CA THR A 75 5.79 -9.68 3.55
C THR A 75 6.40 -8.37 4.07
N VAL A 76 6.78 -7.45 3.18
CA VAL A 76 7.27 -6.11 3.54
C VAL A 76 6.20 -5.33 4.34
N LEU A 77 4.92 -5.40 3.94
CA LEU A 77 3.85 -4.76 4.70
C LEU A 77 3.75 -5.33 6.11
N GLN A 78 3.83 -6.66 6.25
CA GLN A 78 3.79 -7.34 7.54
C GLN A 78 4.96 -6.91 8.42
N HIS A 79 6.17 -6.84 7.85
CA HIS A 79 7.35 -6.37 8.58
C HIS A 79 7.23 -4.90 9.01
N VAL A 80 6.70 -4.01 8.17
CA VAL A 80 6.42 -2.61 8.57
C VAL A 80 5.41 -2.59 9.70
N GLN A 81 4.38 -3.43 9.64
CA GLN A 81 3.34 -3.49 10.65
C GLN A 81 3.93 -3.91 12.02
N ASP A 82 4.77 -4.94 12.02
CA ASP A 82 5.28 -5.58 13.22
C ASP A 82 6.53 -4.91 13.82
N LYS A 83 7.38 -4.31 12.99
CA LYS A 83 8.71 -3.85 13.42
C LYS A 83 8.91 -2.33 13.36
N LEU A 84 8.20 -1.59 12.50
CA LEU A 84 8.37 -0.13 12.46
C LEU A 84 7.61 0.50 13.64
N GLU A 85 8.34 1.11 14.57
CA GLU A 85 7.78 1.67 15.81
C GLU A 85 6.87 2.87 15.55
N SER A 86 7.38 3.91 14.86
CA SER A 86 6.61 5.09 14.46
C SER A 86 6.23 5.04 12.99
N LYS A 87 5.00 4.58 12.72
CA LYS A 87 4.50 4.40 11.35
C LYS A 87 4.03 5.68 10.67
N LEU A 88 3.69 6.74 11.41
CA LEU A 88 3.06 7.95 10.85
C LEU A 88 3.87 8.59 9.71
N ARG A 89 5.19 8.76 9.89
CA ARG A 89 6.05 9.38 8.89
C ARG A 89 6.19 8.52 7.63
N PHE A 90 6.29 7.20 7.79
CA PHE A 90 6.31 6.26 6.67
C PHE A 90 4.98 6.24 5.92
N VAL A 91 3.85 6.11 6.63
CA VAL A 91 2.49 6.19 6.06
C VAL A 91 2.29 7.46 5.25
N ARG A 92 2.61 8.64 5.80
CA ARG A 92 2.53 9.89 5.05
C ARG A 92 3.39 9.87 3.80
N LYS A 93 4.56 9.23 3.80
CA LYS A 93 5.37 9.12 2.58
C LYS A 93 4.75 8.19 1.55
N ALA A 94 4.39 6.98 1.96
CA ALA A 94 3.89 5.92 1.09
C ALA A 94 2.49 6.21 0.51
N ILE A 95 1.59 6.84 1.27
CA ILE A 95 0.23 7.17 0.79
C ILE A 95 0.19 8.18 -0.37
N PHE A 96 1.20 9.04 -0.48
CA PHE A 96 1.39 9.98 -1.60
C PHE A 96 2.41 9.48 -2.63
N SER A 97 2.83 8.22 -2.54
CA SER A 97 3.72 7.64 -3.55
C SER A 97 3.05 7.58 -4.92
N ASP A 98 3.85 7.65 -5.96
CA ASP A 98 3.39 7.42 -7.34
C ASP A 98 2.92 5.97 -7.55
N GLN A 99 3.40 5.02 -6.74
CA GLN A 99 3.11 3.59 -6.83
C GLN A 99 1.72 3.20 -6.31
N PRO A 100 0.75 2.84 -7.18
CA PRO A 100 -0.55 2.34 -6.70
C PRO A 100 -0.43 1.17 -5.74
N GLN A 101 0.55 0.29 -5.98
CA GLN A 101 0.80 -0.92 -5.20
C GLN A 101 1.16 -0.61 -3.74
N ALA A 102 1.97 0.42 -3.51
CA ALA A 102 2.23 0.88 -2.16
C ALA A 102 1.00 1.54 -1.53
N ARG A 103 0.27 2.39 -2.28
CA ARG A 103 -0.88 3.12 -1.73
C ARG A 103 -2.00 2.21 -1.26
N TRP A 104 -2.31 1.13 -1.99
CA TRP A 104 -3.35 0.22 -1.51
C TRP A 104 -2.88 -0.56 -0.28
N GLN A 105 -1.60 -0.92 -0.18
CA GLN A 105 -1.05 -1.59 1.02
C GLN A 105 -1.07 -0.65 2.24
N ILE A 106 -0.80 0.64 2.05
CA ILE A 106 -0.96 1.62 3.15
C ILE A 106 -2.42 1.76 3.57
N ALA A 107 -3.37 1.66 2.63
CA ALA A 107 -4.77 1.58 3.00
C ALA A 107 -5.05 0.33 3.84
N GLU A 108 -4.51 -0.84 3.48
CA GLU A 108 -4.61 -2.02 4.36
C GLU A 108 -4.01 -1.79 5.75
N LEU A 109 -2.81 -1.21 5.83
CA LEU A 109 -2.15 -0.97 7.10
C LEU A 109 -3.03 -0.09 8.01
N LEU A 110 -3.62 0.96 7.46
CA LEU A 110 -4.43 1.91 8.23
C LEU A 110 -5.71 1.31 8.84
N ARG A 111 -6.15 0.15 8.34
CA ARG A 111 -7.26 -0.64 8.89
C ARG A 111 -7.03 -1.01 10.36
N ASN A 112 -5.81 -1.44 10.67
CA ASN A 112 -5.46 -2.05 11.97
C ASN A 112 -4.37 -1.27 12.73
N THR A 113 -3.93 -0.13 12.21
CA THR A 113 -2.89 0.70 12.85
C THR A 113 -3.45 2.07 13.23
N GLU A 114 -3.31 2.40 14.52
CA GLU A 114 -3.56 3.77 14.99
C GLU A 114 -2.41 4.70 14.59
N VAL A 115 -2.75 5.64 13.70
CA VAL A 115 -1.91 6.81 13.39
C VAL A 115 -2.77 8.06 13.39
N GLU A 116 -2.13 9.21 13.64
CA GLU A 116 -2.79 10.51 13.54
C GLU A 116 -3.45 10.67 12.15
N ASP A 117 -4.66 11.23 12.12
CA ASP A 117 -5.45 11.48 10.90
C ASP A 117 -5.82 10.22 10.07
N ARG A 118 -5.75 8.99 10.60
CA ARG A 118 -6.02 7.75 9.83
C ARG A 118 -7.31 7.78 8.98
N GLU A 119 -8.42 8.24 9.53
CA GLU A 119 -9.70 8.37 8.81
C GLU A 119 -9.59 9.37 7.65
N LYS A 120 -8.97 10.53 7.89
CA LYS A 120 -8.76 11.57 6.87
C LYS A 120 -7.85 11.09 5.75
N LEU A 121 -6.83 10.30 6.07
CA LEU A 121 -5.91 9.71 5.09
C LEU A 121 -6.67 8.73 4.17
N LEU A 122 -7.50 7.84 4.74
CA LEU A 122 -8.34 6.91 3.98
C LEU A 122 -9.37 7.65 3.09
N VAL A 123 -10.06 8.66 3.63
CA VAL A 123 -11.00 9.51 2.87
C VAL A 123 -10.31 10.20 1.69
N ASN A 124 -9.06 10.66 1.86
CA ASN A 124 -8.33 11.31 0.79
C ASN A 124 -8.00 10.33 -0.35
N LEU A 125 -7.64 9.07 -0.02
CA LEU A 125 -7.45 8.02 -1.03
C LEU A 125 -8.75 7.77 -1.81
N ILE A 126 -9.89 7.66 -1.14
CA ILE A 126 -11.18 7.42 -1.80
C ILE A 126 -11.55 8.57 -2.76
N ASN A 127 -11.32 9.83 -2.37
CA ASN A 127 -11.73 11.00 -3.14
C ASN A 127 -10.80 11.37 -4.30
N ARG A 128 -9.50 11.09 -4.17
CA ARG A 128 -8.47 11.66 -5.05
C ARG A 128 -7.69 10.63 -5.85
N ASP A 129 -7.72 9.36 -5.47
CA ASP A 129 -7.02 8.34 -6.24
C ASP A 129 -7.74 8.02 -7.55
N LYS A 130 -6.96 7.69 -8.58
CA LYS A 130 -7.47 7.33 -9.91
C LYS A 130 -7.59 5.83 -10.05
N ASP A 131 -6.83 5.08 -9.26
CA ASP A 131 -6.80 3.64 -9.31
C ASP A 131 -7.98 3.07 -8.49
N LYS A 132 -8.85 2.32 -9.18
CA LYS A 132 -10.04 1.74 -8.54
C LYS A 132 -9.71 0.66 -7.52
N TYR A 133 -8.59 -0.04 -7.68
CA TYR A 133 -8.12 -1.01 -6.71
C TYR A 133 -7.72 -0.31 -5.41
N VAL A 134 -6.97 0.80 -5.48
CA VAL A 134 -6.64 1.63 -4.30
C VAL A 134 -7.91 2.15 -3.62
N ILE A 135 -8.85 2.76 -4.36
CA ILE A 135 -10.11 3.26 -3.79
C ILE A 135 -10.89 2.15 -3.08
N ARG A 136 -10.97 0.95 -3.66
CA ARG A 136 -11.66 -0.19 -3.04
C ARG A 136 -11.00 -0.59 -1.72
N ARG A 137 -9.66 -0.64 -1.66
CA ARG A 137 -8.90 -1.00 -0.45
C ARG A 137 -8.96 0.07 0.65
N ALA A 138 -9.00 1.34 0.28
CA ALA A 138 -9.27 2.43 1.22
C ALA A 138 -10.72 2.39 1.74
N LEU A 139 -11.70 2.04 0.90
CA LEU A 139 -13.10 1.94 1.31
C LEU A 139 -13.34 0.77 2.28
N LEU A 140 -12.73 -0.39 2.05
CA LEU A 140 -12.79 -1.52 2.99
C LEU A 140 -12.20 -1.15 4.35
N SER A 141 -11.02 -0.52 4.35
CA SER A 141 -10.33 -0.11 5.58
C SER A 141 -11.10 0.98 6.31
N LEU A 142 -11.69 1.92 5.57
CA LEU A 142 -12.59 2.92 6.17
C LEU A 142 -13.82 2.26 6.80
N SER A 143 -14.32 1.14 6.27
CA SER A 143 -15.50 0.48 6.83
C SER A 143 -15.27 -0.03 8.26
N ASP A 144 -14.07 -0.56 8.53
CA ASP A 144 -13.64 -1.02 9.87
C ASP A 144 -13.18 0.14 10.78
N VAL A 145 -12.67 1.26 10.22
CA VAL A 145 -12.28 2.48 10.98
C VAL A 145 -13.48 3.36 11.35
N ASN A 146 -14.37 3.64 10.39
CA ASN A 146 -15.61 4.42 10.52
C ASN A 146 -16.65 3.94 9.51
N HIS A 147 -17.43 2.94 9.94
CA HIS A 147 -18.43 2.30 9.08
C HIS A 147 -19.46 3.29 8.52
N ALA A 148 -19.96 4.23 9.34
CA ALA A 148 -20.94 5.22 8.92
C ALA A 148 -20.43 6.09 7.77
N LYS A 149 -19.17 6.56 7.87
CA LYS A 149 -18.52 7.32 6.79
C LYS A 149 -18.29 6.46 5.55
N ALA A 150 -17.93 5.19 5.74
CA ALA A 150 -17.75 4.27 4.62
C ALA A 150 -19.07 4.02 3.88
N VAL A 151 -20.20 3.92 4.59
CA VAL A 151 -21.54 3.82 3.98
C VAL A 151 -21.88 5.04 3.12
N GLU A 152 -21.52 6.26 3.52
CA GLU A 152 -21.74 7.46 2.71
C GLU A 152 -21.05 7.34 1.34
N PHE A 153 -19.78 6.93 1.32
CA PHE A 153 -19.03 6.68 0.08
C PHE A 153 -19.57 5.47 -0.68
N ALA A 154 -19.91 4.38 0.01
CA ALA A 154 -20.45 3.18 -0.64
C ALA A 154 -21.75 3.47 -1.41
N LYS A 155 -22.60 4.39 -0.94
CA LYS A 155 -23.80 4.79 -1.70
C LYS A 155 -23.46 5.43 -3.05
N SER A 156 -22.41 6.25 -3.16
CA SER A 156 -22.03 6.88 -4.44
C SER A 156 -21.46 5.87 -5.43
N PHE A 157 -20.84 4.79 -4.94
CA PHE A 157 -20.25 3.74 -5.76
C PHE A 157 -21.18 2.54 -6.03
N SER A 158 -22.41 2.49 -5.47
CA SER A 158 -23.33 1.34 -5.65
C SER A 158 -23.77 1.08 -7.10
N LYS A 159 -23.47 2.01 -8.02
CA LYS A 159 -23.75 1.94 -9.45
C LYS A 159 -22.49 2.22 -10.30
N ASP A 160 -21.29 2.17 -9.70
CA ASP A 160 -20.04 2.37 -10.42
C ASP A 160 -19.90 1.32 -11.54
N GLN A 161 -19.20 1.66 -12.62
CA GLN A 161 -18.96 0.74 -13.72
C GLN A 161 -17.93 -0.33 -13.35
N ASP A 162 -17.06 -0.06 -12.38
CA ASP A 162 -16.14 -1.07 -11.88
C ASP A 162 -16.93 -2.12 -11.06
N PRO A 163 -16.98 -3.38 -11.50
CA PRO A 163 -17.85 -4.38 -10.89
C PRO A 163 -17.44 -4.71 -9.45
N PHE A 164 -16.14 -4.62 -9.13
CA PHE A 164 -15.65 -4.96 -7.81
C PHE A 164 -15.89 -3.86 -6.79
N LEU A 165 -15.67 -2.60 -7.17
CA LEU A 165 -16.01 -1.45 -6.35
C LEU A 165 -17.51 -1.45 -6.07
N LYS A 166 -18.35 -1.66 -7.09
CA LYS A 166 -19.81 -1.82 -6.93
C LYS A 166 -20.18 -2.94 -5.95
N LEU A 167 -19.51 -4.10 -6.04
CA LEU A 167 -19.76 -5.25 -5.17
C LEU A 167 -19.45 -4.91 -3.71
N VAL A 168 -18.24 -4.43 -3.43
CA VAL A 168 -17.80 -4.02 -2.08
C VAL A 168 -18.73 -2.95 -1.51
N SER A 169 -19.10 -1.95 -2.31
CA SER A 169 -20.04 -0.93 -1.86
C SER A 169 -21.40 -1.50 -1.42
N LYS A 170 -21.95 -2.46 -2.16
CA LYS A 170 -23.20 -3.13 -1.74
C LYS A 170 -23.02 -3.97 -0.47
N GLN A 171 -21.88 -4.63 -0.30
CA GLN A 171 -21.58 -5.38 0.92
C GLN A 171 -21.52 -4.46 2.14
N ILE A 172 -20.80 -3.33 2.04
CA ILE A 172 -20.70 -2.33 3.12
C ILE A 172 -22.08 -1.77 3.48
N ILE A 173 -22.92 -1.40 2.50
CA ILE A 173 -24.27 -0.87 2.77
C ILE A 173 -25.17 -1.89 3.52
N ASN A 174 -25.02 -3.17 3.21
CA ASN A 174 -25.88 -4.21 3.78
C ASN A 174 -25.31 -4.88 5.04
N GLN A 175 -24.10 -4.51 5.47
CA GLN A 175 -23.52 -4.98 6.70
C GLN A 175 -24.21 -4.33 7.91
N LYS A 176 -24.76 -5.16 8.80
CA LYS A 176 -25.30 -4.71 10.09
C LYS A 176 -24.12 -4.50 11.05
N VAL A 177 -24.04 -3.31 11.64
CA VAL A 177 -23.09 -2.96 12.72
C VAL A 177 -23.57 -3.54 14.03
#